data_AF-A0A2C9L137-F1
#
_entry.id   AF-A0A2C9L137-F1
#
_cell.length_a   1.000
_cell.length_b   1.000
_cell.length_c   1.000
_cell.angle_alpha   90.00
_cell.angle_beta   90.00
_cell.angle_gamma   90.00
#
_symmetry.space_group_name_H-M   'P 1'
#
loop_
_entity.id
_entity.type
_entity.pdbx_description
1 polymer ?
#
loop_
_entity_poly.entity_id
_entity_poly.type
_entity_poly.pdbx_seq_one_letter_code
_entity_poly.pdbx_strand_id
1 'polypeptide(L)'
;MNTASLVVIAVAVICGVSAFVCPRCTHPNDPNSCTETHNCTNANQDTCHLNINTVNGHSRVQYVCQIAANCHLHETQHCDLTVDGHCIFCCDSIAACKVQRDGLFPSSGR
;
A
#
# COMPACT_ATOMS: atom_id res chain seq x y z
N MET A 1 59.06 -10.24 9.83
CA MET A 1 58.14 -9.47 10.70
C MET A 1 56.85 -9.31 9.93
N ASN A 2 55.82 -10.09 10.24
CA ASN A 2 54.56 -10.09 9.50
C ASN A 2 53.51 -9.30 10.29
N THR A 3 53.25 -8.07 9.87
CA THR A 3 52.14 -7.26 10.39
C THR A 3 50.86 -7.63 9.64
N ALA A 4 50.00 -8.40 10.30
CA ALA A 4 48.63 -8.63 9.84
C ALA A 4 47.76 -7.46 10.29
N SER A 5 47.33 -6.62 9.35
CA SER A 5 46.35 -5.56 9.59
C SER A 5 44.95 -6.17 9.69
N LEU A 6 44.35 -6.10 10.88
CA LEU A 6 42.94 -6.44 11.12
C LEU A 6 42.06 -5.28 10.65
N VAL A 7 41.38 -5.46 9.51
CA VAL A 7 40.31 -4.57 9.05
C VAL A 7 39.06 -4.89 9.87
N VAL A 8 38.70 -3.99 10.79
CA VAL A 8 37.46 -4.08 11.56
C VAL A 8 36.32 -3.55 10.69
N ILE A 9 35.58 -4.45 10.05
CA ILE A 9 34.35 -4.11 9.34
C ILE A 9 33.28 -3.88 10.40
N ALA A 10 33.08 -2.62 10.80
CA ALA A 10 31.97 -2.22 11.64
C ALA A 10 30.66 -2.40 10.85
N VAL A 11 29.97 -3.52 11.10
CA VAL A 11 28.60 -3.72 10.62
C VAL A 11 27.70 -2.81 11.45
N ALA A 12 27.40 -1.62 10.93
CA ALA A 12 26.37 -0.76 11.48
C ALA A 12 25.01 -1.44 11.25
N VAL A 13 24.51 -2.13 12.27
CA VAL A 13 23.12 -2.59 12.30
C VAL A 13 22.26 -1.35 12.52
N ILE A 14 21.81 -0.74 11.42
CA ILE A 14 20.74 0.25 11.46
C ILE A 14 19.49 -0.55 11.82
N CYS A 15 19.17 -0.64 13.11
CA CYS A 15 17.85 -1.03 13.59
C CYS A 15 16.85 0.08 13.20
N GLY A 16 16.58 0.19 11.90
CA GLY A 16 15.50 0.99 11.40
C GLY A 16 14.22 0.29 11.82
N VAL A 17 13.44 0.94 12.68
CA VAL A 17 11.99 0.70 12.72
C VAL A 17 11.52 0.88 11.28
N SER A 18 11.30 -0.23 10.58
CA SER A 18 10.83 -0.21 9.20
C SER A 18 9.47 0.46 9.24
N ALA A 19 9.40 1.75 8.92
CA ALA A 19 8.12 2.42 8.78
C ALA A 19 7.37 1.68 7.68
N PHE A 20 6.21 1.13 8.01
CA PHE A 20 5.35 0.51 7.03
C PHE A 20 5.01 1.55 5.95
N VAL A 21 4.93 1.14 4.69
CA VAL A 21 4.75 2.06 3.55
C VAL A 21 3.53 1.66 2.74
N CYS A 22 2.71 2.66 2.42
CA CYS A 22 1.54 2.49 1.57
C CYS A 22 1.69 3.21 0.24
N PRO A 23 1.07 2.70 -0.84
CA PRO A 23 1.02 3.41 -2.11
C PRO A 23 0.34 4.78 -1.94
N ARG A 24 0.58 5.68 -2.89
CA ARG A 24 -0.07 6.98 -2.98
C ARG A 24 -0.41 7.28 -4.43
N CYS A 25 -1.65 7.65 -4.67
CA CYS A 25 -2.15 8.10 -5.97
C CYS A 25 -1.93 9.61 -6.10
N THR A 26 -1.33 10.05 -7.20
CA THR A 26 -1.25 11.49 -7.53
C THR A 26 -2.57 12.01 -8.06
N HIS A 27 -3.34 11.16 -8.74
CA HIS A 27 -4.68 11.45 -9.26
C HIS A 27 -5.67 10.37 -8.79
N PRO A 28 -6.52 10.65 -7.80
CA PRO A 28 -7.44 9.65 -7.25
C PRO A 28 -8.38 9.01 -8.28
N ASN A 29 -8.69 9.69 -9.38
CA ASN A 29 -9.58 9.18 -10.43
C ASN A 29 -8.85 8.33 -11.49
N ASP A 30 -7.52 8.22 -11.39
CA ASP A 30 -6.70 7.38 -12.25
C ASP A 30 -5.96 6.33 -11.38
N PRO A 31 -6.43 5.07 -11.36
CA PRO A 31 -5.78 3.99 -10.62
C PRO A 31 -4.31 3.78 -10.99
N ASN A 32 -3.91 4.12 -12.23
CA ASN A 32 -2.53 3.97 -12.68
C ASN A 32 -1.59 5.03 -12.09
N SER A 33 -2.14 6.11 -11.54
CA SER A 33 -1.38 7.19 -10.91
C SER A 33 -0.84 6.81 -9.51
N CYS A 34 -1.22 5.65 -8.97
CA CYS A 34 -0.73 5.17 -7.67
C CYS A 34 0.63 4.47 -7.82
N THR A 35 1.64 5.26 -8.15
CA THR A 35 3.05 4.82 -8.31
C THR A 35 3.96 5.32 -7.20
N GLU A 36 3.53 6.34 -6.46
CA GLU A 36 4.29 6.88 -5.32
C GLU A 36 3.99 6.08 -4.05
N THR A 37 4.74 6.35 -2.99
CA THR A 37 4.56 5.76 -1.66
C THR A 37 4.62 6.82 -0.57
N HIS A 38 4.02 6.52 0.57
CA HIS A 38 4.14 7.34 1.77
C HIS A 38 4.38 6.45 2.99
N ASN A 39 5.11 6.98 3.97
CA ASN A 39 5.39 6.28 5.23
C ASN A 39 4.18 6.39 6.15
N CYS A 40 3.83 5.28 6.78
CA CYS A 40 2.88 5.25 7.87
C CYS A 40 3.55 5.80 9.13
N THR A 41 3.02 6.91 9.65
CA THR A 41 3.64 7.69 10.72
C THR A 41 3.37 7.11 12.11
N ASN A 42 2.34 6.28 12.24
CA ASN A 42 2.00 5.62 13.49
C ASN A 42 2.60 4.21 13.52
N ALA A 43 3.29 3.86 14.62
CA ALA A 43 3.95 2.57 14.79
C ALA A 43 3.00 1.36 14.76
N ASN A 44 1.71 1.58 15.01
CA ASN A 44 0.71 0.51 14.98
C ASN A 44 0.06 0.32 13.60
N GLN A 45 0.38 1.19 12.63
CA GLN A 45 -0.15 1.06 11.26
C GLN A 45 0.75 0.13 10.46
N ASP A 46 0.27 -1.08 10.25
CA ASP A 46 0.98 -2.21 9.62
C ASP A 46 0.26 -2.73 8.37
N THR A 47 -0.80 -2.05 7.93
CA THR A 47 -1.53 -2.38 6.71
C THR A 47 -1.97 -1.14 5.94
N CYS A 48 -2.29 -1.31 4.67
CA CYS A 48 -2.89 -0.30 3.82
C CYS A 48 -4.36 -0.61 3.57
N HIS A 49 -5.22 0.35 3.83
CA HIS A 49 -6.60 0.35 3.33
C HIS A 49 -6.63 0.90 1.92
N LEU A 50 -6.98 0.06 0.96
CA LEU A 50 -7.39 0.48 -0.37
C LEU A 50 -8.88 0.84 -0.33
N ASN A 51 -9.17 2.14 -0.35
CA ASN A 51 -10.52 2.68 -0.44
C ASN A 51 -10.85 3.02 -1.89
N ILE A 52 -11.99 2.51 -2.35
CA ILE A 52 -12.53 2.80 -3.67
C ILE A 52 -13.94 3.33 -3.49
N ASN A 53 -14.16 4.57 -3.92
CA ASN A 53 -15.47 5.19 -3.91
C ASN A 53 -15.95 5.42 -5.34
N THR A 54 -17.04 4.77 -5.73
CA THR A 54 -17.65 4.91 -7.05
C THR A 54 -18.88 5.80 -6.94
N VAL A 55 -18.92 6.85 -7.76
CA VAL A 55 -20.07 7.77 -7.85
C VAL A 55 -20.30 8.14 -9.31
N ASN A 56 -21.52 7.94 -9.79
CA ASN A 56 -21.92 8.15 -11.19
C ASN A 56 -21.00 7.41 -12.18
N GLY A 57 -20.59 6.18 -11.87
CA GLY A 57 -19.69 5.37 -12.71
C GLY A 57 -18.24 5.86 -12.74
N HIS A 58 -17.87 6.83 -11.90
CA HIS A 58 -16.48 7.27 -11.72
C HIS A 58 -15.94 6.78 -10.39
N SER A 59 -14.88 5.98 -10.43
CA SER A 59 -14.22 5.45 -9.23
C SER A 59 -13.05 6.34 -8.80
N ARG A 60 -12.95 6.55 -7.49
CA ARG A 60 -11.84 7.25 -6.84
C ARG A 60 -11.08 6.27 -5.96
N VAL A 61 -9.77 6.19 -6.13
CA VAL A 61 -8.85 5.30 -5.42
C VAL A 61 -8.03 6.09 -4.41
N GLN A 62 -7.94 5.57 -3.19
CA GLN A 62 -7.10 6.11 -2.13
C GLN A 62 -6.49 4.98 -1.29
N TYR A 63 -5.26 5.18 -0.84
CA TYR A 63 -4.61 4.32 0.13
C TYR A 63 -4.44 5.05 1.46
N VAL A 64 -4.74 4.38 2.56
CA VAL A 64 -4.61 4.93 3.92
C VAL A 64 -3.89 3.94 4.82
N CYS A 65 -2.86 4.40 5.54
CA CYS A 65 -2.19 3.62 6.58
C CYS A 65 -3.15 3.32 7.74
N GLN A 66 -3.25 2.04 8.12
CA GLN A 66 -4.20 1.57 9.12
C GLN A 66 -3.65 0.39 9.92
N ILE A 67 -4.33 0.06 11.02
CA ILE A 67 -4.05 -1.11 11.84
C ILE A 67 -4.74 -2.32 11.18
N ALA A 68 -4.02 -3.44 10.99
CA ALA A 68 -4.53 -4.64 10.33
C ALA A 68 -5.90 -5.10 10.87
N ALA A 69 -6.04 -5.15 12.20
CA ALA A 69 -7.30 -5.52 12.84
C ALA A 69 -8.49 -4.62 12.42
N ASN A 70 -8.26 -3.31 12.29
CA ASN A 70 -9.30 -2.37 11.85
C ASN A 70 -9.62 -2.53 10.36
N CYS A 71 -8.64 -2.93 9.56
CA CYS A 71 -8.86 -3.21 8.15
C CYS A 71 -9.80 -4.38 7.92
N HIS A 72 -9.45 -5.53 8.47
CA HIS A 72 -10.21 -6.75 8.23
C HIS A 72 -11.63 -6.70 8.80
N LEU A 73 -11.90 -5.81 9.78
CA LEU A 73 -13.27 -5.54 10.27
C LEU A 73 -14.16 -4.84 9.24
N HIS A 74 -13.58 -4.05 8.34
CA HIS A 74 -14.30 -3.25 7.35
C HIS A 74 -14.06 -3.71 5.92
N GLU A 75 -13.32 -4.82 5.74
CA GLU A 75 -12.97 -5.34 4.44
C GLU A 75 -14.20 -5.79 3.66
N THR A 76 -14.29 -5.31 2.42
CA THR A 76 -15.38 -5.58 1.50
C THR A 76 -15.13 -6.92 0.82
N GLN A 77 -16.07 -7.85 0.95
CA GLN A 77 -15.96 -9.17 0.32
C GLN A 77 -16.19 -9.13 -1.19
N HIS A 78 -17.07 -8.24 -1.64
CA HIS A 78 -17.42 -8.09 -3.04
C HIS A 78 -17.56 -6.61 -3.39
N CYS A 79 -16.85 -6.18 -4.43
CA CYS A 79 -16.87 -4.81 -4.92
C CYS A 79 -17.33 -4.80 -6.37
N ASP A 80 -18.46 -4.14 -6.62
CA ASP A 80 -18.95 -3.87 -7.96
C ASP A 80 -18.72 -2.39 -8.29
N LEU A 81 -17.83 -2.13 -9.24
CA LEU A 81 -17.49 -0.76 -9.66
C LEU A 81 -18.48 -0.17 -10.67
N THR A 82 -19.49 -0.92 -11.09
CA THR A 82 -20.53 -0.44 -12.03
C THR A 82 -21.67 0.29 -11.32
N VAL A 83 -21.77 0.15 -9.99
CA VAL A 83 -22.76 0.82 -9.15
C VAL A 83 -22.09 1.80 -8.21
N ASP A 84 -22.87 2.79 -7.76
CA ASP A 84 -22.41 3.71 -6.73
C ASP A 84 -22.20 2.96 -5.41
N GLY A 85 -21.05 3.18 -4.79
CA GLY A 85 -20.67 2.39 -3.62
C GLY A 85 -19.29 2.69 -3.09
N HIS A 86 -18.98 2.06 -1.96
CA HIS A 86 -17.70 2.17 -1.29
C HIS A 86 -17.14 0.78 -1.00
N CYS A 87 -15.91 0.53 -1.45
CA CYS A 87 -15.20 -0.71 -1.22
C CYS A 87 -13.91 -0.45 -0.45
N ILE A 88 -13.62 -1.34 0.48
CA ILE A 88 -12.42 -1.30 1.33
C ILE A 88 -11.71 -2.63 1.20
N PHE A 89 -10.41 -2.58 0.97
CA PHE A 89 -9.58 -3.75 0.84
C PHE A 89 -8.30 -3.61 1.65
N CYS A 90 -7.78 -4.73 2.15
CA CYS A 90 -6.60 -4.77 2.99
C CYS A 90 -5.41 -5.33 2.22
N CYS A 91 -4.29 -4.61 2.24
CA CYS A 91 -3.03 -5.08 1.68
C CYS A 91 -1.85 -4.73 2.58
N ASP A 92 -0.93 -5.69 2.72
CA ASP A 92 0.20 -5.67 3.66
C ASP A 92 1.54 -5.37 2.97
N SER A 93 1.52 -5.04 1.68
CA SER A 93 2.71 -4.67 0.92
C SER A 93 2.33 -3.87 -0.32
N ILE A 94 3.25 -3.05 -0.83
CA ILE A 94 3.05 -2.30 -2.07
C ILE A 94 2.67 -3.24 -3.23
N ALA A 95 3.31 -4.41 -3.31
CA ALA A 95 3.03 -5.40 -4.35
C ALA A 95 1.62 -5.99 -4.22
N ALA A 96 1.20 -6.40 -3.01
CA ALA A 96 -0.15 -6.90 -2.76
C ALA A 96 -1.21 -5.83 -3.08
N CYS A 97 -0.98 -4.58 -2.65
CA CYS A 97 -1.85 -3.45 -2.93
C CYS A 97 -2.02 -3.20 -4.43
N LYS A 98 -0.93 -3.35 -5.20
CA LYS A 98 -0.96 -3.22 -6.66
C LYS A 98 -1.77 -4.34 -7.29
N VAL A 99 -1.53 -5.60 -6.91
CA VAL A 99 -2.28 -6.76 -7.44
C VAL A 99 -3.77 -6.61 -7.17
N GLN A 100 -4.14 -6.19 -5.95
CA GLN A 100 -5.53 -6.01 -5.55
C GLN A 100 -6.21 -4.90 -6.35
N ARG A 101 -5.55 -3.76 -6.53
CA ARG A 101 -6.05 -2.68 -7.40
C ARG A 101 -6.15 -3.11 -8.86
N ASP A 102 -5.11 -3.71 -9.41
CA ASP A 102 -5.06 -4.11 -10.83
C ASP A 102 -6.11 -5.20 -11.14
N GLY A 103 -6.50 -6.01 -10.15
CA GLY A 103 -7.61 -6.96 -10.27
C GLY A 103 -8.99 -6.30 -10.34
N LEU A 104 -9.15 -5.10 -9.78
CA LEU A 104 -10.41 -4.34 -9.77
C LEU A 104 -10.50 -3.38 -10.97
N PHE A 105 -9.36 -2.83 -11.36
CA PHE A 105 -9.19 -1.97 -12.53
C PHE A 105 -8.28 -2.68 -13.52
N PRO A 106 -8.78 -3.70 -14.25
CA PRO A 106 -7.97 -4.37 -15.26
C PRO A 106 -7.48 -3.29 -16.22
N SER A 107 -6.17 -3.06 -16.24
CA SER A 107 -5.54 -2.12 -17.16
C SER A 107 -5.99 -2.51 -18.56
N SER A 108 -6.71 -1.62 -19.24
CA SER A 108 -7.05 -1.78 -20.66
C SER A 108 -5.74 -1.78 -21.45
N GLY A 109 -5.12 -2.95 -21.57
CA GLY A 109 -3.72 -3.05 -21.95
C GLY A 109 -3.20 -4.48 -22.02
N ARG A 110 -3.88 -5.33 -22.79
CA ARG A 110 -3.26 -6.33 -23.68
C ARG A 110 -4.26 -6.79 -24.73
#